data_AF-A0A662LYH9-F1
#
_entry.id   AF-A0A662LYH9-F1
#
_cell.length_a   1.000
_cell.length_b   1.000
_cell.length_c   1.000
_cell.angle_alpha   90.00
_cell.angle_beta   90.00
_cell.angle_gamma   90.00
#
_symmetry.space_group_name_H-M   'P 1'
#
loop_
_entity.id
_entity.type
_entity.pdbx_description
1 polymer ?
#
loop_
_entity_poly.entity_id
_entity_poly.type
_entity_poly.pdbx_seq_one_letter_code
_entity_poly.pdbx_strand_id
1 'polypeptide(L)'
;MIARKSALVMATNFSAGLLNYAAIFLIARYYAFPKFALGLISFTYGFVALLSVIPKMGLPQAHIKRISEGKDIGKCNGTFFSLRLALTAAMVVLTFLSLFVWKYVMHRGFESPVQ
;
A
#
# COMPACT_ATOMS: atom_id res chain seq x y z
N MET A 1 20.48 0.07 -21.62
CA MET A 1 20.24 -0.27 -20.20
C MET A 1 18.77 -0.19 -19.73
N ILE A 2 17.82 0.33 -20.54
CA ILE A 2 16.38 0.36 -20.18
C ILE A 2 15.77 -1.04 -20.01
N ALA A 3 16.13 -2.00 -20.88
CA ALA A 3 15.65 -3.38 -20.82
C ALA A 3 16.00 -4.13 -19.52
N ARG A 4 17.16 -3.82 -18.91
CA ARG A 4 17.60 -4.48 -17.66
C ARG A 4 16.81 -3.98 -16.44
N LYS A 5 16.40 -2.70 -16.46
CA LYS A 5 15.58 -2.08 -15.40
C LYS A 5 14.12 -2.51 -15.50
N SER A 6 13.58 -2.62 -16.72
CA SER A 6 12.22 -3.11 -16.95
C SER A 6 12.07 -4.59 -16.61
N ALA A 7 13.05 -5.44 -16.96
CA ALA A 7 13.05 -6.84 -16.59
C ALA A 7 13.02 -7.06 -15.07
N LEU A 8 13.82 -6.27 -14.31
CA LEU A 8 13.83 -6.34 -12.85
C LEU A 8 12.48 -5.93 -12.24
N VAL A 9 11.89 -4.82 -12.73
CA VAL A 9 10.57 -4.37 -12.28
C VAL A 9 9.49 -5.41 -12.60
N MET A 10 9.52 -6.01 -13.79
CA MET A 10 8.61 -7.10 -14.17
C MET A 10 8.77 -8.30 -13.25
N ALA A 11 10.00 -8.75 -12.99
CA ALA A 11 10.26 -9.87 -12.09
C ALA A 11 9.74 -9.59 -10.67
N THR A 12 9.98 -8.39 -10.12
CA THR A 12 9.49 -8.02 -8.78
C THR A 12 7.96 -8.00 -8.73
N ASN A 13 7.29 -7.40 -9.73
CA ASN A 13 5.83 -7.37 -9.79
C ASN A 13 5.23 -8.76 -9.97
N PHE A 14 5.86 -9.61 -10.78
CA PHE A 14 5.45 -10.99 -10.99
C PHE A 14 5.57 -11.82 -9.71
N SER A 15 6.71 -11.73 -9.02
CA SER A 15 6.90 -12.39 -7.72
C SER A 15 5.90 -11.91 -6.67
N ALA A 16 5.64 -10.60 -6.59
CA ALA A 16 4.63 -10.04 -5.70
C ALA A 16 3.22 -10.57 -6.05
N GLY A 17 2.88 -10.67 -7.34
CA GLY A 17 1.63 -11.24 -7.81
C GLY A 17 1.47 -12.71 -7.44
N LEU A 18 2.51 -13.52 -7.59
CA LEU A 18 2.51 -14.93 -7.18
C LEU A 18 2.30 -15.11 -5.68
N LEU A 19 2.99 -14.30 -4.86
CA LEU A 19 2.81 -14.31 -3.40
C LEU A 19 1.38 -13.91 -3.01
N ASN A 20 0.83 -12.88 -3.66
CA ASN A 20 -0.54 -12.45 -3.41
C ASN A 20 -1.56 -13.54 -3.80
N TYR A 21 -1.34 -14.20 -4.94
CA TYR A 21 -2.18 -15.32 -5.36
C TYR A 21 -2.10 -16.49 -4.36
N ALA A 22 -0.90 -16.86 -3.92
CA ALA A 22 -0.71 -17.91 -2.92
C ALA A 22 -1.43 -17.58 -1.61
N ALA A 23 -1.38 -16.32 -1.15
CA ALA A 23 -2.09 -15.88 0.04
C ALA A 23 -3.61 -16.04 -0.10
N ILE A 24 -4.18 -15.58 -1.22
CA ILE A 24 -5.62 -15.70 -1.50
C ILE A 24 -6.02 -17.18 -1.63
N PHE A 25 -5.20 -18.00 -2.28
CA PHE A 25 -5.44 -19.44 -2.44
C PHE A 25 -5.52 -20.16 -1.09
N LEU A 26 -4.58 -19.86 -0.18
CA LEU A 26 -4.57 -20.44 1.17
C LEU A 26 -5.81 -20.02 1.96
N ILE A 27 -6.21 -18.75 1.88
CA ILE A 27 -7.41 -18.24 2.55
C ILE A 27 -8.66 -18.92 1.98
N ALA A 28 -8.77 -19.03 0.65
CA ALA A 28 -9.91 -19.67 0.02
C ALA A 28 -10.03 -21.16 0.39
N ARG A 29 -8.90 -21.85 0.63
CA ARG A 29 -8.87 -23.30 0.87
C ARG A 29 -8.98 -23.69 2.35
N TYR A 30 -8.35 -22.94 3.25
CA TYR A 30 -8.17 -23.36 4.64
C TYR A 30 -8.98 -22.56 5.67
N TYR A 31 -9.61 -21.45 5.29
CA TYR A 31 -10.46 -20.69 6.22
C TYR A 31 -11.87 -21.29 6.31
N ALA A 32 -12.44 -21.31 7.51
CA ALA A 32 -13.80 -21.82 7.76
C ALA A 32 -14.88 -21.00 7.03
N PHE A 33 -14.69 -19.69 6.91
CA PHE A 33 -15.61 -18.75 6.23
C PHE A 33 -14.89 -17.99 5.11
N PRO A 34 -14.58 -18.65 3.98
CA PRO A 34 -13.72 -18.07 2.94
C PRO A 34 -14.36 -16.85 2.26
N LYS A 35 -15.69 -16.86 2.05
CA LYS A 35 -16.41 -15.73 1.42
C LYS A 35 -16.34 -14.45 2.26
N PHE A 36 -16.52 -14.58 3.58
CA PHE A 36 -16.43 -13.45 4.51
C PHE A 36 -15.01 -12.90 4.57
N ALA A 37 -14.01 -13.76 4.74
CA ALA A 37 -12.60 -13.36 4.81
C ALA A 37 -12.16 -12.62 3.52
N LEU A 38 -12.52 -13.14 2.35
CA LEU A 38 -12.19 -12.51 1.07
C LEU A 38 -12.89 -11.15 0.88
N GLY A 39 -14.15 -11.02 1.30
CA GLY A 39 -14.88 -9.75 1.28
C GLY A 39 -14.21 -8.70 2.18
N LEU A 40 -13.85 -9.07 3.41
CA LEU A 40 -13.17 -8.20 4.36
C LEU A 40 -11.82 -7.72 3.83
N ILE A 41 -11.01 -8.64 3.30
CA ILE A 41 -9.69 -8.30 2.74
C ILE A 41 -9.83 -7.38 1.53
N SER A 42 -10.76 -7.66 0.63
CA SER A 42 -10.98 -6.83 -0.57
C SER A 42 -11.41 -5.41 -0.20
N PHE A 43 -12.33 -5.28 0.76
CA PHE A 43 -12.76 -3.99 1.27
C PHE A 43 -11.60 -3.23 1.92
N THR A 44 -10.85 -3.89 2.80
CA THR A 44 -9.69 -3.30 3.49
C THR A 44 -8.64 -2.83 2.48
N TYR A 45 -8.33 -3.65 1.48
CA TYR A 45 -7.38 -3.31 0.44
C TYR A 45 -7.84 -2.10 -0.39
N GLY A 46 -9.12 -2.07 -0.78
CA GLY A 46 -9.71 -0.92 -1.49
C GLY A 46 -9.66 0.37 -0.66
N PHE A 47 -10.00 0.28 0.62
CA PHE A 47 -9.96 1.42 1.53
C PHE A 47 -8.55 2.00 1.72
N VAL A 48 -7.56 1.13 1.96
CA VAL A 48 -6.14 1.54 2.07
C VAL A 48 -5.61 2.08 0.74
N ALA A 49 -6.05 1.52 -0.39
CA ALA A 49 -5.64 1.98 -1.72
C ALA A 49 -6.07 3.43 -1.99
N LEU A 50 -7.24 3.87 -1.51
CA LEU A 50 -7.69 5.27 -1.62
C LEU A 50 -6.72 6.24 -0.93
N LEU A 51 -6.20 5.86 0.24
CA LEU A 51 -5.25 6.67 1.00
C LEU A 51 -3.80 6.55 0.50
N SER A 52 -3.50 5.59 -0.39
CA SER A 52 -2.15 5.32 -0.90
C SER A 52 -1.55 6.43 -1.76
N VAL A 53 -2.36 7.42 -2.15
CA VAL A 53 -1.92 8.63 -2.87
C VAL A 53 -1.04 9.52 -1.98
N ILE A 54 -1.30 9.56 -0.66
CA ILE A 54 -0.61 10.42 0.32
C ILE A 54 0.92 10.21 0.32
N PRO A 55 1.45 8.99 0.48
CA PRO A 55 2.90 8.78 0.47
C PRO A 55 3.54 8.95 -0.93
N LYS A 56 2.74 9.07 -1.99
CA LYS A 56 3.20 9.14 -3.38
C LYS A 56 3.14 10.54 -3.99
N MET A 57 2.75 11.58 -3.25
CA MET A 57 2.52 12.98 -3.68
C MET A 57 3.68 13.61 -4.48
N GLY A 58 3.96 13.15 -5.70
CA GLY A 58 5.04 13.61 -6.58
C GLY A 58 6.48 13.28 -6.13
N LEU A 59 6.70 12.80 -4.90
CA LEU A 59 8.03 12.52 -4.35
C LEU A 59 8.94 11.66 -5.25
N PRO A 60 8.46 10.56 -5.87
CA PRO A 60 9.30 9.76 -6.75
C PRO A 60 9.83 10.56 -7.95
N GLN A 61 9.00 11.42 -8.53
CA GLN A 61 9.40 12.26 -9.68
C GLN A 61 10.39 13.35 -9.25
N ALA A 62 10.15 13.98 -8.09
CA ALA A 62 11.06 14.97 -7.53
C ALA A 62 12.43 14.37 -7.19
N HIS A 63 12.46 13.14 -6.67
CA HIS A 63 13.70 12.42 -6.36
C HIS A 63 14.49 12.06 -7.63
N ILE A 64 13.81 11.52 -8.66
CA ILE A 64 14.45 11.20 -9.94
C ILE A 64 15.06 12.47 -10.55
N LYS A 65 14.31 13.58 -10.57
CA LYS A 65 14.81 14.87 -11.08
C LYS A 65 16.05 15.34 -10.32
N ARG A 66 16.03 15.31 -8.99
CA ARG A 66 17.17 15.72 -8.14
C ARG A 66 18.43 14.88 -8.39
N ILE A 67 18.28 13.57 -8.62
CA ILE A 67 19.42 12.70 -8.97
C ILE A 67 19.93 13.02 -10.38
N SER A 68 19.04 13.24 -11.34
CA SER A 68 19.41 13.61 -12.71
C SER A 68 20.10 14.97 -12.80
N GLU A 69 19.83 15.89 -11.88
CA GLU A 69 20.55 17.17 -11.72
C GLU A 69 21.97 17.01 -11.14
N GLY A 70 22.43 15.79 -10.86
CA GLY A 70 23.79 15.52 -10.37
C GLY A 70 24.00 15.83 -8.88
N LYS A 71 22.92 15.96 -8.10
CA LYS A 71 23.03 16.17 -6.65
C LYS A 71 23.53 14.90 -5.95
N ASP A 72 24.12 15.09 -4.78
CA ASP A 72 24.62 14.00 -3.94
C ASP A 72 23.55 12.90 -3.73
N ILE A 73 23.89 11.68 -4.14
CA ILE A 73 22.97 10.55 -4.17
C ILE A 73 22.62 10.11 -2.74
N GLY A 74 23.59 10.16 -1.82
CA GLY A 74 23.41 9.77 -0.42
C GLY A 74 22.39 10.67 0.28
N LYS A 75 22.57 11.98 0.17
CA LYS A 75 21.65 12.99 0.75
C LYS A 75 20.28 12.94 0.09
N CYS A 76 20.21 12.75 -1.24
CA CYS A 76 18.94 12.60 -1.95
C CYS A 76 18.17 11.35 -1.52
N ASN A 77 18.85 10.21 -1.35
CA ASN A 77 18.20 8.96 -0.95
C ASN A 77 17.76 8.99 0.51
N GLY A 78 18.59 9.53 1.41
CA GLY A 78 18.23 9.72 2.81
C GLY A 78 17.00 10.60 2.97
N THR A 79 16.99 11.76 2.31
CA THR A 79 15.85 12.70 2.35
C THR A 79 14.58 12.07 1.78
N PHE A 80 14.69 11.37 0.64
CA PHE A 80 13.56 10.67 0.03
C PHE A 80 12.99 9.59 0.94
N PHE A 81 13.85 8.78 1.55
CA PHE A 81 13.44 7.73 2.48
C PHE A 81 12.76 8.32 3.72
N SER A 82 13.37 9.32 4.36
CA SER A 82 12.80 9.96 5.56
C SER A 82 11.44 10.59 5.28
N LEU A 83 11.29 11.36 4.20
CA LEU A 83 9.98 11.94 3.85
C LEU A 83 8.95 10.87 3.50
N ARG A 84 9.34 9.84 2.75
CA ARG A 84 8.44 8.76 2.38
C ARG A 84 7.98 7.99 3.61
N LEU A 85 8.87 7.75 4.57
CA LEU A 85 8.54 7.10 5.84
C LEU A 85 7.59 7.96 6.68
N ALA A 86 7.86 9.26 6.80
CA ALA A 86 7.00 10.20 7.52
C ALA A 86 5.58 10.27 6.93
N LEU A 87 5.47 10.37 5.60
CA LEU A 87 4.16 10.41 4.92
C LEU A 87 3.43 9.07 4.99
N THR A 88 4.15 7.96 4.98
CA THR A 88 3.55 6.63 5.18
C THR A 88 3.03 6.48 6.61
N ALA A 89 3.77 6.95 7.61
CA ALA A 89 3.29 6.99 8.99
C ALA A 89 2.04 7.88 9.14
N ALA A 90 2.03 9.05 8.50
CA ALA A 90 0.85 9.91 8.45
C ALA A 90 -0.37 9.23 7.80
N MET A 91 -0.16 8.49 6.70
CA MET A 91 -1.21 7.69 6.07
C MET A 91 -1.78 6.61 7.01
N VAL A 92 -0.92 5.94 7.78
CA VAL A 92 -1.36 4.93 8.76
C VAL A 92 -2.23 5.58 9.83
N VAL A 93 -1.79 6.71 10.40
CA VAL A 93 -2.57 7.46 11.41
C VAL A 93 -3.91 7.91 10.82
N LEU A 94 -3.93 8.45 9.61
CA LEU A 94 -5.16 8.85 8.92
C LEU A 94 -6.12 7.67 8.69
N THR A 95 -5.59 6.49 8.39
CA THR A 95 -6.39 5.27 8.23
C THR A 95 -7.08 4.92 9.55
N PHE A 96 -6.35 4.92 10.67
CA PHE A 96 -6.93 4.67 11.99
C PHE A 96 -7.93 5.75 12.42
N LEU A 97 -7.66 7.02 12.14
CA LEU A 97 -8.59 8.12 12.40
C LEU A 97 -9.88 7.96 11.61
N SER A 98 -9.79 7.55 10.35
CA SER A 98 -10.98 7.31 9.52
C SER A 98 -11.83 6.16 10.08
N LEU A 99 -11.19 5.08 10.55
CA LEU A 99 -11.88 3.99 11.27
C LEU A 99 -12.53 4.47 12.57
N PHE A 100 -11.84 5.33 13.33
CA PHE A 100 -12.36 5.90 14.57
C PHE A 100 -13.60 6.75 14.28
N VAL A 101 -13.56 7.64 13.30
CA VAL A 101 -14.71 8.46 12.90
C VAL A 101 -15.87 7.58 12.45
N TRP A 102 -15.61 6.55 11.64
CA TRP A 102 -16.65 5.63 11.20
C TRP A 102 -17.34 4.93 12.36
N LYS A 103 -16.57 4.41 13.32
CA LYS A 103 -17.11 3.64 14.45
C LYS A 103 -17.81 4.53 15.49
N TYR A 104 -17.20 5.63 15.88
CA TYR A 104 -17.65 6.44 17.02
C TYR A 104 -18.57 7.60 16.63
N VAL A 105 -18.46 8.14 15.41
CA VAL A 105 -19.30 9.26 14.97
C VAL A 105 -20.50 8.74 14.17
N MET A 106 -20.27 7.86 13.20
CA MET A 106 -21.37 7.35 12.35
C MET A 106 -22.16 6.19 12.96
N HIS A 107 -21.73 5.65 14.11
CA HIS A 107 -22.41 4.54 14.82
C HIS A 107 -22.75 3.33 13.91
N ARG A 108 -22.02 3.14 12.80
CA ARG A 108 -22.19 2.01 11.88
C ARG A 108 -21.12 0.96 12.16
N GLY A 109 -21.52 -0.31 12.13
CA GLY A 109 -20.58 -1.42 12.06
C GLY A 109 -19.73 -1.30 10.80
N PHE A 110 -18.42 -1.38 10.95
CA PHE A 110 -17.48 -1.42 9.80
C PHE A 110 -17.61 -2.74 9.02
N GLU A 111 -18.22 -3.76 9.63
CA GLU A 111 -18.42 -5.10 9.09
C GLU A 111 -19.92 -5.34 8.82
N SER A 112 -20.23 -5.98 7.69
CA SER A 112 -21.54 -6.61 7.50
C SER A 112 -21.72 -7.70 8.57
N PRO A 113 -22.89 -7.81 9.21
CA PRO A 113 -23.12 -8.81 10.25
C PRO A 113 -22.78 -10.21 9.72
N VAL A 114 -22.08 -10.99 10.56
CA VAL A 114 -21.78 -12.39 10.30
C VAL A 114 -23.12 -13.10 10.10
N GLN A 115 -23.37 -13.60 8.89
CA GLN A 115 -24.44 -14.55 8.61
C GLN A 115 -23.91 -15.97 8.77
#